data_AF-A0A5M6BFI7-F1
#
_entry.id   AF-A0A5M6BFI7-F1
#
_cell.length_a   1.000
_cell.length_b   1.000
_cell.length_c   1.000
_cell.angle_alpha   90.00
_cell.angle_beta   90.00
_cell.angle_gamma   90.00
#
_symmetry.space_group_name_H-M   'P 1'
#
loop_
_entity.id
_entity.type
_entity.pdbx_description
1 polymer ?
#
loop_
_entity_poly.entity_id
_entity_poly.type
_entity_poly.pdbx_seq_one_letter_code
_entity_poly.pdbx_strand_id
1 'polypeptide(L)' 'MVIENLPKGHRLIHHSDRGVQYCSKAYVELLQINNIQISIIEKGDSRENAVTERVNGILKEEW' A
#
# COMPACT_ATOMS: atom_id res chain seq x y z
N MET A 1 -16.60 -1.65 -0.71
CA MET A 1 -15.13 -1.51 -0.45
C MET A 1 -14.60 -0.34 -1.29
N VAL A 2 -13.59 0.43 -0.84
CA VAL A 2 -13.08 1.64 -1.56
C VAL A 2 -12.75 1.39 -3.04
N ILE A 3 -12.35 0.16 -3.37
CA ILE A 3 -12.02 -0.29 -4.74
C ILE A 3 -13.25 -0.27 -5.67
N GLU A 4 -14.46 -0.46 -5.16
CA GLU A 4 -15.70 -0.51 -5.96
C GLU A 4 -16.20 0.87 -6.41
N ASN A 5 -15.68 1.96 -5.82
CA ASN A 5 -16.12 3.34 -6.10
C ASN A 5 -15.10 4.16 -6.92
N LEU A 6 -14.11 3.50 -7.53
CA LEU A 6 -13.12 4.21 -8.34
C LEU A 6 -13.72 4.62 -9.70
N PRO A 7 -13.38 5.81 -10.23
CA PRO A 7 -13.79 6.22 -11.57
C PRO A 7 -13.39 5.19 -12.63
N LYS A 8 -14.25 4.97 -13.63
CA LYS A 8 -13.92 4.09 -14.77
C LYS A 8 -12.61 4.54 -15.43
N GLY A 9 -11.67 3.59 -15.57
CA GLY A 9 -10.36 3.83 -16.17
C GLY A 9 -9.27 4.24 -15.18
N HIS A 10 -9.56 4.32 -13.88
CA HIS A 10 -8.54 4.60 -12.87
C HIS A 10 -7.62 3.39 -12.67
N ARG A 11 -6.30 3.62 -12.67
CA ARG A 11 -5.29 2.57 -12.46
C ARG A 11 -4.83 2.60 -11.01
N LEU A 12 -5.26 1.62 -10.22
CA LEU A 12 -4.95 1.55 -8.79
C LEU A 12 -3.50 1.07 -8.59
N ILE A 13 -2.76 1.77 -7.73
CA ILE A 13 -1.41 1.37 -7.29
C ILE A 13 -1.48 1.09 -5.80
N HIS A 14 -1.14 -0.13 -5.41
CA HIS A 14 -0.83 -0.50 -4.05
C HIS A 14 0.64 -0.23 -3.78
N HIS A 15 0.92 0.77 -2.95
CA HIS A 15 2.26 1.11 -2.51
C HIS A 15 2.48 0.60 -1.08
N SER A 16 3.55 -0.18 -0.85
CA SER A 16 3.82 -0.80 0.45
C SER A 16 5.32 -0.95 0.72
N ASP A 17 5.68 -1.13 1.99
CA ASP A 17 7.02 -1.60 2.36
C ASP A 17 7.21 -3.10 2.01
N ARG A 18 8.41 -3.63 2.31
CA ARG A 18 8.76 -5.06 2.18
C ARG A 18 8.30 -5.93 3.36
N GLY A 19 7.26 -5.52 4.08
CA GLY A 19 6.69 -6.31 5.16
C GLY A 19 6.31 -7.73 4.70
N VAL A 20 6.48 -8.71 5.59
CA VAL A 20 6.22 -10.13 5.28
C VAL A 20 4.79 -10.38 4.78
N GLN A 21 3.83 -9.58 5.23
CA GLN A 21 2.43 -9.63 4.79
C GLN A 21 2.26 -9.16 3.34
N TYR A 22 2.95 -8.10 2.93
CA TYR A 22 2.84 -7.55 1.58
C TYR A 22 3.63 -8.39 0.56
N CYS A 23 4.67 -9.08 1.02
CA CYS A 23 5.44 -10.04 0.23
C CYS A 23 4.79 -11.44 0.16
N SER A 24 3.68 -11.68 0.85
CA SER A 24 3.00 -12.98 0.84
C SER A 24 2.43 -13.26 -0.56
N LYS A 25 2.60 -14.51 -1.02
CA LYS A 25 2.08 -14.97 -2.31
C LYS A 25 0.56 -14.75 -2.41
N ALA A 26 -0.19 -15.13 -1.37
CA ALA A 26 -1.65 -14.96 -1.36
C ALA A 26 -2.06 -13.49 -1.47
N TYR A 27 -1.29 -12.59 -0.86
CA TYR A 27 -1.56 -11.15 -0.93
C TYR A 27 -1.26 -10.57 -2.32
N VAL A 28 -0.11 -10.92 -2.88
CA VAL A 28 0.28 -10.52 -4.24
C VAL A 28 -0.71 -11.04 -5.29
N GLU A 29 -1.13 -12.29 -5.17
CA GLU A 29 -2.14 -12.91 -6.06
C GLU A 29 -3.46 -12.15 -6.00
N LEU A 30 -3.92 -11.76 -4.80
CA LEU A 30 -5.15 -10.98 -4.63
C LEU A 30 -5.06 -9.64 -5.38
N LEU A 31 -3.94 -8.93 -5.27
CA LEU A 31 -3.74 -7.65 -5.96
C LEU A 31 -3.72 -7.83 -7.49
N GLN A 32 -3.05 -8.88 -7.96
CA GLN A 32 -2.99 -9.20 -9.39
C GLN A 32 -4.35 -9.55 -9.98
N ILE A 33 -5.17 -10.35 -9.28
CA ILE A 33 -6.55 -10.71 -9.70
C ILE A 33 -7.41 -9.45 -9.88
N ASN A 34 -7.18 -8.43 -9.05
CA ASN A 34 -7.91 -7.16 -9.11
C ASN A 34 -7.27 -6.13 -10.06
N ASN A 35 -6.25 -6.53 -10.86
CA ASN A 35 -5.50 -5.65 -11.75
C ASN A 35 -4.90 -4.42 -11.04
N ILE A 36 -4.48 -4.59 -9.78
CA ILE A 36 -3.85 -3.55 -8.98
C ILE A 36 -2.34 -3.60 -9.21
N GLN A 37 -1.74 -2.45 -9.49
CA GLN A 37 -0.29 -2.37 -9.63
C GLN A 37 0.39 -2.40 -8.28
N ILE A 38 1.52 -3.09 -8.20
CA ILE A 38 2.28 -3.24 -6.97
C ILE A 38 3.53 -2.37 -7.07
N SER A 39 3.72 -1.47 -6.10
CA SER A 39 4.90 -0.63 -5.94
C SER A 39 5.48 -0.89 -4.55
N ILE A 40 6.47 -1.77 -4.45
CA ILE A 40 7.12 -2.12 -3.19
C ILE A 40 8.40 -1.31 -3.04
N ILE A 41 8.56 -0.63 -1.91
CA ILE A 41 9.76 0.16 -1.60
C ILE A 41 10.98 -0.78 -1.47
N GLU A 42 12.12 -0.41 -2.06
CA GLU A 42 13.37 -1.13 -1.83
C GLU A 42 13.96 -0.89 -0.45
N LYS A 43 14.78 -1.83 0.03
CA LYS A 43 15.29 -1.85 1.40
C LYS A 43 16.12 -0.58 1.67
N GLY A 44 15.61 0.30 2.54
CA GLY A 44 16.40 1.37 3.15
C GLY A 44 16.09 2.80 2.73
N ASP A 45 15.08 3.06 1.88
CA ASP A 45 14.64 4.43 1.62
C ASP A 45 13.56 4.87 2.61
N SER A 46 14.00 5.39 3.75
CA SER A 46 13.11 5.92 4.81
C SER A 46 12.30 7.14 4.38
N ARG A 47 12.62 7.76 3.23
CA ARG A 47 11.93 8.96 2.74
C ARG A 47 10.56 8.63 2.16
N GLU A 48 10.45 7.51 1.46
CA GLU A 48 9.19 7.04 0.86
C GLU A 48 8.14 6.74 1.95
N ASN A 49 8.57 6.27 3.12
CA ASN A 49 7.66 5.95 4.22
C ASN A 49 7.35 7.15 5.15
N ALA A 50 8.00 8.31 4.96
CA ALA A 50 7.89 9.43 5.89
C ALA A 50 6.46 9.98 6.04
N VAL A 51 5.68 9.96 4.96
CA VAL A 51 4.27 10.39 4.97
C VAL A 51 3.42 9.42 5.78
N THR A 52 3.59 8.11 5.56
CA THR A 52 2.88 7.06 6.28
C THR A 52 3.19 7.10 7.78
N GLU A 53 4.47 7.23 8.15
CA GLU A 53 4.87 7.33 9.55
C GLU A 53 4.31 8.58 10.24
N ARG A 54 4.27 9.72 9.54
CA ARG A 54 3.65 10.94 10.07
C ARG A 54 2.17 10.74 10.37
N VAL A 55 1.41 10.15 9.44
CA VAL A 55 -0.01 9.86 9.64
C VAL A 55 -0.22 8.89 10.79
N ASN A 56 0.59 7.82 10.85
CA ASN A 56 0.54 6.86 11.96
C ASN A 56 0.89 7.52 13.31
N GLY A 57 1.82 8.48 13.34
CA GLY A 57 2.16 9.24 14.53
C GLY A 57 0.98 10.07 15.04
N ILE A 58 0.34 10.85 14.16
CA ILE A 58 -0.86 11.64 14.51
C ILE A 58 -1.95 10.72 15.07
N LEU A 59 -2.24 9.61 14.40
CA LEU A 59 -3.27 8.66 14.86
C LEU A 59 -2.95 8.02 16.20
N LYS A 60 -1.67 7.81 16.53
CA LYS A 60 -1.24 7.23 17.81
C LYS A 60 -1.22 8.26 18.94
N GLU A 61 -1.06 9.54 18.63
CA GLU A 61 -1.02 10.63 19.62
C GLU A 61 -2.41 11.19 19.94
N GLU A 62 -3.35 11.15 18.99
CA GLU A 62 -4.71 11.66 19.16
C GLU A 62 -5.70 10.65 19.76
N TRP A 63 -5.26 9.44 20.14
CA TRP A 63 -6.08 8.35 20.68
C TRP A 63 -5.63 7.89 22.07
#